data_AF-E3NPC0-F1
#
_entry.id   AF-E3NPC0-F1
#
_cell.length_a   1.000
_cell.length_b   1.000
_cell.length_c   1.000
_cell.angle_alpha   90.00
_cell.angle_beta   90.00
_cell.angle_gamma   90.00
#
_symmetry.space_group_name_H-M   'P 1'
#
loop_
_entity.id
_entity.type
_entity.pdbx_description
1 polymer ?
#
loop_
_entity_poly.entity_id
_entity_poly.type
_entity_poly.pdbx_seq_one_letter_code
_entity_poly.pdbx_strand_id
1 'polypeptide(L)'
;MNRREADKMMINVKKRFKMIKCFKCQFFDVTNLFVEDKKYLMFDRDQMLSYVDNTLHLTHSGLKVTEPELKRVAKEVISNEIYYK
;
A
#
# COMPACT_ATOMS: atom_id res chain seq x y z
N MET A 1 0.78 3.69 15.01
CA MET A 1 2.09 4.40 14.91
C MET A 1 1.87 5.82 14.40
N ASN A 2 2.58 6.84 14.90
CA ASN A 2 2.44 8.21 14.37
C ASN A 2 2.89 8.25 12.90
N ARG A 3 2.04 8.75 11.99
CA ARG A 3 2.33 8.73 10.55
C ARG A 3 3.59 9.53 10.20
N ARG A 4 3.77 10.70 10.81
CA ARG A 4 4.91 11.59 10.50
C ARG A 4 6.24 10.94 10.85
N GLU A 5 6.30 10.21 11.96
CA GLU A 5 7.51 9.50 12.40
C GLU A 5 7.80 8.30 11.50
N ALA A 6 6.78 7.51 11.18
CA ALA A 6 6.90 6.41 10.23
C ALA A 6 7.35 6.89 8.84
N ASP A 7 6.78 7.99 8.35
CA ASP A 7 7.16 8.60 7.08
C ASP A 7 8.63 9.05 7.06
N LYS A 8 9.16 9.53 8.19
CA LYS A 8 10.58 9.86 8.32
C LYS A 8 11.46 8.61 8.23
N MET A 9 11.06 7.49 8.83
CA MET A 9 11.80 6.22 8.71
C MET A 9 11.81 5.72 7.26
N MET A 10 10.72 5.95 6.52
CA MET A 10 10.58 5.54 5.12
C MET A 10 11.22 6.51 4.10
N ILE A 11 11.87 7.59 4.55
CA ILE A 11 12.37 8.64 3.65
C ILE A 11 13.33 8.11 2.58
N ASN A 12 14.22 7.20 2.95
CA ASN A 12 15.19 6.61 2.03
C ASN A 12 14.53 5.65 1.03
N VAL A 13 13.51 4.91 1.47
CA VAL A 13 12.70 4.05 0.60
C VAL A 13 11.99 4.91 -0.45
N LYS A 14 11.30 5.97 -0.01
CA LYS A 14 10.61 6.91 -0.91
C LYS A 14 11.57 7.60 -1.87
N LYS A 15 12.78 7.97 -1.43
CA LYS A 15 13.82 8.53 -2.31
C LYS A 15 14.23 7.54 -3.39
N ARG A 16 14.56 6.29 -3.04
CA ARG A 16 14.92 5.24 -4.02
C ARG A 16 13.78 4.96 -4.99
N PHE A 17 12.55 4.91 -4.50
CA PHE A 17 11.37 4.71 -5.33
C PHE A 17 11.20 5.82 -6.38
N LYS A 18 11.40 7.08 -5.99
CA LYS A 18 11.39 8.23 -6.91
C LYS A 18 12.50 8.23 -7.96
N MET A 19 13.56 7.44 -7.77
CA MET A 19 14.65 7.32 -8.74
C MET A 19 14.32 6.37 -9.90
N ILE A 20 13.21 5.64 -9.83
CA ILE A 20 12.79 4.74 -10.91
C ILE A 20 12.38 5.58 -12.13
N LYS A 21 13.07 5.37 -13.26
CA LYS A 21 12.84 6.10 -14.53
C LYS A 21 11.99 5.30 -15.54
N CYS A 22 11.32 4.25 -15.10
CA CYS A 22 10.47 3.44 -15.97
C CYS A 22 9.13 4.15 -16.24
N PHE A 23 8.94 4.67 -17.45
CA PHE A 23 7.69 5.29 -17.90
C PHE A 23 6.63 4.26 -18.35
N LYS A 24 7.04 3.01 -18.57
CA LYS A 24 6.14 1.89 -18.89
C LYS A 24 5.55 1.22 -17.65
N CYS A 25 6.03 1.59 -16.46
CA CYS A 25 5.65 0.96 -15.20
C CYS A 25 4.61 1.82 -14.49
N GLN A 26 3.55 1.20 -13.98
CA GLN A 26 2.63 1.82 -13.04
C GLN A 26 2.93 1.34 -11.63
N PHE A 27 2.84 2.25 -10.67
CA PHE A 27 3.14 2.01 -9.27
C PHE A 27 1.90 2.32 -8.43
N PHE A 28 1.54 1.39 -7.55
CA PHE A 28 0.38 1.52 -6.68
C PHE A 28 0.82 1.52 -5.22
N ASP A 29 0.52 2.61 -4.51
CA ASP A 29 0.85 2.77 -3.09
C ASP A 29 -0.36 2.48 -2.21
N VAL A 30 -0.41 1.26 -1.67
CA VAL A 30 -1.48 0.83 -0.75
C VAL A 30 -1.28 1.33 0.68
N THR A 31 -0.16 2.01 0.99
CA THR A 31 0.18 2.43 2.35
C THR A 31 -0.87 3.38 2.95
N ASN A 32 -1.50 4.22 2.12
CA ASN A 32 -2.52 5.16 2.57
C ASN A 32 -3.81 4.48 3.04
N LEU A 33 -4.07 3.24 2.62
CA LEU A 33 -5.25 2.46 3.05
C LEU A 33 -5.19 2.10 4.54
N PHE A 34 -3.99 2.12 5.13
CA PHE A 34 -3.76 1.80 6.54
C PHE A 34 -3.68 3.05 7.43
N VAL A 35 -4.15 4.21 6.97
CA VAL A 35 -4.08 5.47 7.74
C VAL A 35 -5.46 5.86 8.27
N GLU A 36 -5.54 6.02 9.59
CA GLU A 36 -6.71 6.58 10.29
C GLU A 36 -6.20 7.64 11.28
N ASP A 37 -6.84 8.81 11.34
CA ASP A 37 -6.48 9.91 12.25
C ASP A 37 -4.98 10.26 12.30
N LYS A 38 -4.35 10.33 11.11
CA LYS A 38 -2.90 10.60 10.96
C LYS A 38 -2.00 9.58 11.67
N LYS A 39 -2.50 8.37 11.89
CA LYS A 39 -1.74 7.23 12.42
C LYS A 39 -1.82 6.07 11.44
N TYR A 40 -0.72 5.33 11.33
CA TYR A 40 -0.77 4.01 10.70
C TYR A 40 -1.42 3.04 11.68
N LEU A 41 -2.51 2.44 11.23
CA LEU A 41 -3.13 1.27 11.83
C LEU A 41 -2.29 0.05 11.49
N MET A 42 -1.95 -0.73 12.51
CA MET A 42 -1.11 -1.92 12.34
C MET A 42 -1.92 -3.21 12.46
N PHE A 43 -3.18 -3.13 12.86
CA PHE A 43 -4.05 -4.27 13.13
C PHE A 43 -5.53 -3.89 12.94
N ASP A 44 -6.33 -4.90 12.67
CA ASP A 44 -7.79 -4.88 12.64
C ASP A 44 -8.32 -4.80 14.06
N ARG A 45 -9.08 -3.74 14.39
CA ARG A 45 -9.57 -3.52 15.75
C ARG A 45 -10.67 -4.52 16.16
N ASP A 46 -11.42 -5.04 15.21
CA ASP A 46 -12.54 -5.95 15.47
C ASP A 46 -12.04 -7.38 15.63
N GLN A 47 -11.06 -7.77 14.80
CA GLN A 47 -10.48 -9.12 14.81
C GLN A 47 -9.27 -9.24 15.73
N MET A 48 -8.69 -8.12 16.17
CA MET A 48 -7.43 -8.06 16.94
C MET A 48 -6.27 -8.75 16.23
N LEU A 49 -6.23 -8.68 14.90
CA LEU A 49 -5.22 -9.31 14.04
C LEU A 49 -4.37 -8.25 13.35
N SER A 50 -3.04 -8.40 13.43
CA SER A 50 -2.10 -7.56 12.69
C SER A 50 -2.39 -7.59 11.19
N TYR A 51 -2.28 -6.44 10.52
CA TYR A 51 -2.45 -6.37 9.06
C TYR A 51 -1.25 -6.95 8.29
N VAL A 52 -0.08 -6.94 8.93
CA VAL A 52 1.18 -7.44 8.37
C VAL A 52 1.82 -8.38 9.38
N ASP A 53 2.34 -9.51 8.92
CA ASP A 53 3.06 -10.46 9.77
C ASP A 53 4.53 -10.03 10.01
N ASN A 54 5.26 -10.80 10.81
CA ASN A 54 6.65 -10.51 11.14
C ASN A 54 7.63 -10.64 9.96
N THR A 55 7.15 -11.15 8.81
CA THR A 55 7.90 -11.33 7.57
C THR A 55 7.45 -10.38 6.47
N LEU A 56 6.63 -9.38 6.80
CA LEU A 56 6.12 -8.33 5.90
C LEU A 56 5.04 -8.80 4.90
N HIS A 57 4.43 -9.98 5.11
CA HIS A 57 3.27 -10.39 4.30
C HIS A 57 1.97 -9.78 4.84
N LEU A 58 1.05 -9.45 3.93
CA LEU A 58 -0.31 -9.10 4.30
C LEU A 58 -0.99 -10.33 4.91
N THR A 59 -1.54 -10.17 6.11
CA THR A 59 -2.42 -11.18 6.71
C THR A 59 -3.78 -11.15 6.03
N HIS A 60 -4.68 -12.07 6.41
CA HIS A 60 -6.07 -12.04 5.97
C HIS A 60 -6.75 -10.70 6.26
N SER A 61 -6.54 -10.14 7.45
CA SER A 61 -7.11 -8.83 7.83
C SER A 61 -6.48 -7.69 7.03
N GLY A 62 -5.18 -7.74 6.75
CA GLY A 62 -4.53 -6.77 5.87
C GLY A 62 -5.02 -6.84 4.43
N LEU A 63 -5.30 -8.04 3.93
CA LEU A 63 -5.86 -8.25 2.60
C LEU A 63 -7.25 -7.65 2.45
N LYS A 64 -8.13 -7.76 3.46
CA LYS A 64 -9.47 -7.13 3.42
C LYS A 64 -9.40 -5.62 3.21
N VAL A 65 -8.42 -4.96 3.83
CA VAL A 65 -8.21 -3.50 3.69
C VAL A 65 -7.73 -3.14 2.27
N THR A 66 -6.88 -3.98 1.66
CA THR A 66 -6.30 -3.71 0.33
C THR A 66 -7.14 -4.22 -0.83
N GLU A 67 -8.07 -5.15 -0.59
CA GLU A 67 -8.86 -5.83 -1.61
C GLU A 67 -9.58 -4.87 -2.59
N PRO A 68 -10.21 -3.76 -2.16
CA PRO A 68 -10.86 -2.84 -3.10
C PRO A 68 -9.88 -2.22 -4.10
N GLU A 69 -8.70 -1.83 -3.63
CA GLU A 69 -7.65 -1.22 -4.46
C GLU A 69 -7.00 -2.27 -5.37
N LEU A 70 -6.73 -3.46 -4.86
CA LEU A 70 -6.21 -4.58 -5.67
C LEU A 70 -7.20 -4.96 -6.79
N LYS A 71 -8.51 -4.97 -6.50
CA LYS A 71 -9.57 -5.19 -7.50
C LYS A 71 -9.60 -4.07 -8.54
N ARG A 72 -9.43 -2.81 -8.15
CA ARG A 72 -9.33 -1.67 -9.07
C ARG A 72 -8.15 -1.85 -10.03
N VAL A 73 -6.96 -2.11 -9.48
CA VAL A 73 -5.73 -2.33 -10.27
C VAL A 73 -5.87 -3.53 -11.20
N ALA A 74 -6.39 -4.66 -10.70
CA ALA A 74 -6.60 -5.85 -11.53
C ALA A 74 -7.55 -5.56 -12.70
N LYS A 75 -8.64 -4.82 -12.46
CA LYS A 75 -9.56 -4.40 -13.53
C LYS A 75 -8.88 -3.52 -14.57
N GLU A 76 -8.10 -2.53 -14.15
CA GLU A 76 -7.34 -1.65 -15.06
C GLU A 76 -6.35 -2.42 -15.93
N VAL A 77 -5.68 -3.43 -15.36
CA VAL A 77 -4.75 -4.29 -16.11
C VAL A 77 -5.50 -5.19 -17.09
N ILE A 78 -6.60 -5.83 -16.63
CA ILE A 78 -7.37 -6.78 -17.45
C ILE A 78 -8.13 -6.07 -18.57
N SER A 79 -8.64 -4.85 -18.35
CA SER A 79 -9.42 -4.11 -19.34
C SER A 79 -8.58 -3.54 -20.50
N ASN A 80 -7.24 -3.62 -20.44
CA ASN A 80 -6.32 -3.03 -21.42
C ASN A 80 -6.54 -1.52 -21.66
N GLU A 81 -7.15 -0.78 -20.72
CA GLU A 81 -7.19 0.69 -20.77
C GLU A 81 -5.84 1.34 -20.43
N ILE A 82 -4.77 0.56 -20.39
CA ILE A 82 -3.39 1.04 -20.42
C ILE A 82 -3.11 1.52 -21.85
N TYR A 83 -3.68 2.66 -22.22
CA TYR A 83 -3.24 3.41 -23.38
C TYR A 83 -1.75 3.68 -23.21
N TYR A 84 -0.92 3.09 -24.07
CA TYR A 84 0.42 3.56 -24.33
C TYR A 84 0.30 5.00 -24.88
N LYS A 85 0.30 5.99 -23.99
CA LYS A 85 0.56 7.39 -24.31
C LYS A 85 2.05 7.66 -24.21
#